data_AF-A0A9F7TCQ6-F1
#
_entry.id   AF-A0A9F7TCQ6-F1
#
_cell.length_a   1.000
_cell.length_b   1.000
_cell.length_c   1.000
_cell.angle_alpha   90.00
_cell.angle_beta   90.00
_cell.angle_gamma   90.00
#
_symmetry.space_group_name_H-M   'P 1'
#
loop_
_entity.id
_entity.type
_entity.pdbx_description
1 polymer ?
#
loop_
_entity_poly.entity_id
_entity_poly.type
_entity_poly.pdbx_seq_one_letter_code
_entity_poly.pdbx_strand_id
1 'polypeptide(L)'
;MRWGCKCFLEEKLRNFKLCSSDVKFVRILVVGEVGAGMSSFINAVNNAFQERITSGALVDGRSGTSCTTIYKTHHIKGKDGSRLPFVFSDVMGLESADGQGVHVQDIITALKGFLEEGYKFNPVTPASQKDYNKNPKTSDKPFCLVNVIAASTVSLMEQNLIEKMNLIRGVAIEYNLPQVIIMTKVDEVCPLVKQDLRKVYTSKKIKEKVIV
;
A
#
# COMPACT_ATOMS: atom_id res chain seq x y z
N MET A 1 23.40 -11.64 -0.27
CA MET A 1 23.58 -10.19 -0.06
C MET A 1 23.98 -9.96 1.39
N ARG A 2 25.10 -9.26 1.66
CA ARG A 2 25.33 -8.71 3.00
C ARG A 2 24.25 -7.67 3.25
N TRP A 3 23.37 -7.92 4.21
CA TRP A 3 22.50 -6.92 4.81
C TRP A 3 23.41 -5.86 5.47
N GLY A 4 23.79 -4.81 4.72
CA GLY A 4 24.94 -3.98 5.10
C GLY A 4 24.79 -2.48 4.88
N CYS A 5 23.76 -2.03 4.18
CA CYS A 5 23.56 -0.58 3.93
C CYS A 5 22.28 -0.05 4.56
N LYS A 6 21.70 -0.73 5.57
CA LYS A 6 20.47 -0.27 6.22
C LYS A 6 20.64 1.17 6.71
N CYS A 7 21.68 1.43 7.50
CA CYS A 7 21.94 2.76 8.05
C CYS A 7 22.13 3.80 6.94
N PHE A 8 22.88 3.46 5.89
CA PHE A 8 23.10 4.36 4.74
C PHE A 8 21.81 4.67 3.97
N LEU A 9 20.99 3.65 3.67
CA LEU A 9 19.72 3.82 2.97
C LEU A 9 18.74 4.62 3.82
N GLU A 10 18.67 4.31 5.11
CA GLU A 10 17.82 5.00 6.07
C GLU A 10 18.21 6.48 6.19
N GLU A 11 19.51 6.77 6.34
CA GLU A 11 20.03 8.15 6.37
C GLU A 11 19.73 8.89 5.07
N LYS A 12 19.92 8.24 3.91
CA LYS A 12 19.60 8.83 2.61
C LYS A 12 18.11 9.17 2.47
N LEU A 13 17.23 8.30 2.96
CA LEU A 13 15.77 8.54 2.96
C LEU A 13 15.37 9.62 3.96
N ARG A 14 16.02 9.71 5.12
CA ARG A 14 15.79 10.76 6.11
C ARG A 14 16.20 12.14 5.60
N ASN A 15 17.32 12.21 4.88
CA ASN A 15 17.86 13.44 4.31
C ASN A 15 17.31 13.73 2.90
N PHE A 16 16.39 12.91 2.40
CA PHE A 16 15.80 13.10 1.09
C PHE A 16 15.04 14.44 1.04
N LYS A 17 15.30 15.23 0.01
CA LYS A 17 14.61 16.49 -0.24
C LYS A 17 14.02 16.47 -1.63
N LEU A 18 12.81 16.99 -1.75
CA LEU A 18 12.14 17.16 -3.03
C LEU A 18 12.77 18.32 -3.78
N CYS A 19 13.08 18.11 -5.06
CA CYS A 19 13.68 19.13 -5.90
C CYS A 19 12.66 20.17 -6.40
N SER A 20 11.36 19.84 -6.40
CA SER A 20 10.29 20.73 -6.85
C SER A 20 9.60 21.40 -5.67
N SER A 21 9.40 22.72 -5.74
CA SER A 21 8.62 23.50 -4.78
C SER A 21 7.13 23.17 -4.78
N ASP A 22 6.63 22.60 -5.88
CA ASP A 22 5.19 22.38 -6.10
C ASP A 22 4.72 21.05 -5.49
N VAL A 23 5.66 20.17 -5.15
CA VAL A 23 5.39 18.87 -4.54
C VAL A 23 5.90 18.89 -3.10
N LYS A 24 4.96 18.87 -2.15
CA LYS A 24 5.31 18.84 -0.71
C LYS A 24 5.65 17.43 -0.20
N PHE A 25 5.06 16.40 -0.82
CA PHE A 25 5.21 15.01 -0.42
C PHE A 25 5.18 14.09 -1.63
N VAL A 26 5.98 13.03 -1.61
CA VAL A 26 5.84 11.86 -2.48
C VAL A 26 4.70 11.01 -1.91
N ARG A 27 3.57 10.97 -2.63
CA ARG A 27 2.43 10.14 -2.28
C ARG A 27 2.58 8.74 -2.86
N ILE A 28 2.41 7.72 -2.03
CA ILE A 28 2.47 6.32 -2.40
C ILE A 28 1.09 5.72 -2.14
N LEU A 29 0.42 5.23 -3.18
CA LEU A 29 -0.88 4.58 -3.05
C LEU A 29 -0.68 3.10 -2.75
N VAL A 30 -1.26 2.61 -1.65
CA VAL A 30 -1.22 1.20 -1.28
C VAL A 30 -2.55 0.56 -1.64
N VAL A 31 -2.51 -0.57 -2.36
CA VAL A 31 -3.70 -1.31 -2.81
C VAL A 31 -3.45 -2.80 -2.59
N GLY A 32 -4.48 -3.57 -2.28
CA GLY A 32 -4.36 -4.99 -1.99
C GLY A 32 -5.69 -5.57 -1.50
N GLU A 33 -5.72 -6.89 -1.38
CA GLU A 33 -6.87 -7.62 -0.84
C GLU A 33 -7.11 -7.25 0.63
N VAL A 34 -8.37 -7.34 1.08
CA VAL A 34 -8.70 -7.31 2.50
C VAL A 34 -7.87 -8.37 3.24
N GLY A 35 -7.26 -7.98 4.36
CA GLY A 35 -6.41 -8.90 5.14
C GLY A 35 -5.02 -9.15 4.55
N ALA A 36 -4.65 -8.56 3.41
CA ALA A 36 -3.28 -8.64 2.87
C ALA A 36 -2.24 -7.90 3.73
N GLY A 37 -2.68 -7.06 4.69
CA GLY A 37 -1.79 -6.38 5.63
C GLY A 37 -1.28 -5.02 5.15
N MET A 38 -2.06 -4.31 4.32
CA MET A 38 -1.73 -2.95 3.84
C MET A 38 -1.47 -1.97 4.98
N SER A 39 -2.42 -1.82 5.91
CA SER A 39 -2.29 -0.90 7.05
C SER A 39 -1.15 -1.34 8.00
N SER A 40 -0.93 -2.64 8.16
CA SER A 40 0.21 -3.19 8.91
C SER A 40 1.55 -2.83 8.25
N PHE A 41 1.63 -2.89 6.92
CA PHE A 41 2.81 -2.49 6.16
C PHE A 41 3.10 -1.00 6.36
N ILE A 42 2.10 -0.12 6.26
CA ILE A 42 2.25 1.32 6.50
C ILE A 42 2.76 1.58 7.93
N ASN A 43 2.19 0.91 8.92
CA ASN A 43 2.65 1.00 10.32
C ASN A 43 4.11 0.51 10.47
N ALA A 44 4.49 -0.58 9.80
CA ALA A 44 5.85 -1.11 9.85
C ALA A 44 6.86 -0.11 9.27
N VAL A 45 6.54 0.53 8.14
CA VAL A 45 7.36 1.60 7.54
C VAL A 45 7.48 2.78 8.51
N ASN A 46 6.37 3.24 9.07
CA ASN A 46 6.37 4.35 10.02
C ASN A 46 7.21 4.05 11.28
N ASN A 47 7.11 2.82 11.81
CA ASN A 47 7.87 2.39 12.98
C ASN A 47 9.37 2.27 12.69
N ALA A 48 9.75 1.84 11.49
CA ALA A 48 11.14 1.80 11.07
C ALA A 48 11.77 3.20 11.07
N PHE A 49 11.05 4.22 10.59
CA PHE A 49 11.56 5.60 10.57
C PHE A 49 11.45 6.32 11.92
N GLN A 50 10.52 5.94 12.79
CA GLN A 50 10.42 6.53 14.13
C GLN A 50 11.27 5.82 15.19
N GLU A 51 11.83 4.64 14.89
CA GLU A 51 12.56 3.77 15.84
C GLU A 51 11.76 3.39 17.10
N ARG A 52 10.42 3.46 17.01
CA ARG A 52 9.50 3.10 18.10
C ARG A 52 8.22 2.49 17.54
N ILE A 53 7.53 1.72 18.36
CA ILE A 53 6.24 1.12 17.98
C ILE A 53 5.17 2.21 18.02
N THR A 54 4.47 2.40 16.90
CA THR A 54 3.29 3.24 16.77
C THR A 54 2.17 2.46 16.07
N SER A 55 0.92 2.80 16.39
CA SER A 55 -0.27 2.27 15.72
C SER A 55 -1.05 3.44 15.13
N GLY A 56 -0.67 3.86 13.92
CA GLY A 56 -1.24 5.04 13.24
C GLY A 56 -2.30 4.68 12.19
N ALA A 57 -2.17 3.51 11.56
CA ALA A 57 -3.16 2.89 10.71
C ALA A 57 -3.93 1.84 11.51
N LEU A 58 -5.26 1.80 11.38
CA LEU A 58 -6.10 0.81 12.06
C LEU A 58 -5.79 -0.57 11.46
N VAL A 59 -5.53 -1.55 12.33
CA VAL A 59 -5.27 -2.93 11.94
C VAL A 59 -6.25 -3.80 12.72
N ASP A 60 -7.12 -4.54 12.04
CA ASP A 60 -7.83 -5.66 12.65
C ASP A 60 -7.24 -6.97 12.09
N GLY A 61 -6.94 -7.89 13.00
CA GLY A 61 -6.39 -9.20 12.67
C GLY A 61 -7.46 -10.30 12.54
N ARG A 62 -8.75 -9.99 12.73
CA ARG A 62 -9.79 -11.02 12.90
C ARG A 62 -11.15 -10.76 12.25
N SER A 63 -11.47 -9.57 11.75
CA SER A 63 -12.74 -9.36 11.04
C SER A 63 -12.58 -9.68 9.55
N GLY A 64 -13.43 -10.56 9.02
CA GLY A 64 -13.49 -10.90 7.59
C GLY A 64 -14.05 -9.78 6.69
N THR A 65 -13.90 -8.51 7.10
CA THR A 65 -14.36 -7.31 6.40
C THR A 65 -13.30 -6.21 6.49
N SER A 66 -13.27 -5.28 5.54
CA SER A 66 -12.28 -4.21 5.51
C SER A 66 -12.35 -3.29 6.75
N CYS A 67 -11.23 -3.13 7.46
CA CYS A 67 -11.14 -2.20 8.59
C CYS A 67 -11.03 -0.74 8.14
N THR A 68 -10.33 -0.53 7.02
CA THR A 68 -10.18 0.77 6.39
C THR A 68 -11.42 1.05 5.55
N THR A 69 -12.28 1.93 6.03
CA THR A 69 -13.50 2.37 5.33
C THR A 69 -13.39 3.80 4.80
N ILE A 70 -12.26 4.47 5.07
CA ILE A 70 -12.02 5.86 4.74
C ILE A 70 -10.66 5.98 4.04
N TYR A 71 -10.61 6.74 2.95
CA TYR A 71 -9.37 7.13 2.29
C TYR A 71 -8.54 8.02 3.22
N LYS A 72 -7.34 7.56 3.59
CA LYS A 72 -6.53 8.20 4.61
C LYS A 72 -5.07 8.33 4.21
N THR A 73 -4.50 9.51 4.42
CA THR A 73 -3.09 9.78 4.20
C THR A 73 -2.30 9.62 5.50
N HIS A 74 -1.37 8.67 5.51
CA HIS A 74 -0.43 8.43 6.59
C HIS A 74 0.90 9.15 6.33
N HIS A 75 1.19 10.16 7.14
CA HIS A 75 2.47 10.84 7.13
C HIS A 75 3.52 10.00 7.87
N ILE A 76 4.63 9.71 7.19
CA ILE A 76 5.78 9.07 7.82
C ILE A 76 6.54 10.11 8.64
N LYS A 77 6.84 9.77 9.89
CA LYS A 77 7.60 10.64 10.79
C LYS A 77 9.01 10.12 11.00
N GLY A 78 9.96 11.03 11.16
CA GLY A 78 11.30 10.76 11.63
C GLY A 78 11.34 10.52 13.15
N LYS A 79 12.52 10.14 13.65
CA LYS A 79 12.81 9.91 15.07
C LYS A 79 12.56 11.14 15.94
N ASP A 80 12.86 12.32 15.39
CA ASP A 80 12.65 13.64 15.99
C ASP A 80 11.19 14.14 15.89
N GLY A 81 10.30 13.34 15.31
CA GLY A 81 8.90 13.73 15.07
C GLY A 81 8.69 14.58 13.82
N SER A 82 9.75 14.94 13.08
CA SER A 82 9.65 15.64 11.81
C SER A 82 8.87 14.81 10.78
N ARG A 83 8.20 15.47 9.84
CA ARG A 83 7.52 14.77 8.73
C ARG A 83 8.52 14.54 7.62
N LEU A 84 8.72 13.28 7.25
CA LEU A 84 9.47 12.95 6.05
C LEU A 84 8.65 13.33 4.80
N PRO A 85 9.30 13.57 3.64
CA PRO A 85 8.62 13.94 2.40
C PRO A 85 7.91 12.75 1.73
N PHE A 86 7.51 11.72 2.50
CA PHE A 86 6.83 10.53 2.02
C PHE A 86 5.51 10.37 2.77
N VAL A 87 4.45 10.10 2.02
CA VAL A 87 3.12 9.81 2.57
C VAL A 87 2.54 8.58 1.90
N PHE A 88 1.83 7.77 2.68
CA PHE A 88 1.13 6.59 2.17
C PHE A 88 -0.37 6.86 2.19
N SER A 89 -1.03 6.71 1.04
CA SER A 89 -2.48 6.70 0.95
C SER A 89 -2.98 5.27 1.19
N ASP A 90 -3.70 5.06 2.28
CA ASP A 90 -4.36 3.80 2.61
C ASP A 90 -5.79 3.81 2.04
N VAL A 91 -6.19 2.71 1.43
CA VAL A 91 -7.50 2.52 0.81
C VAL A 91 -8.20 1.31 1.42
N MET A 92 -9.52 1.24 1.25
CA MET A 92 -10.27 0.03 1.58
C MET A 92 -9.74 -1.16 0.76
N GLY A 93 -9.69 -2.35 1.36
CA GLY A 93 -9.17 -3.53 0.66
C GLY A 93 -10.08 -3.99 -0.47
N LEU A 94 -9.49 -4.64 -1.47
CA LEU A 94 -10.21 -5.31 -2.55
C LEU A 94 -10.83 -6.61 -2.02
N GLU A 95 -12.03 -6.92 -2.51
CA GLU A 95 -12.70 -8.21 -2.29
C GLU A 95 -13.15 -8.78 -3.64
N SER A 96 -13.25 -10.10 -3.72
CA SER A 96 -13.61 -10.77 -4.97
C SER A 96 -15.07 -10.50 -5.34
N ALA A 97 -16.00 -10.65 -4.39
CA ALA A 97 -17.42 -10.42 -4.62
C ALA A 97 -17.71 -8.97 -5.03
N ASP A 98 -18.61 -8.78 -5.98
CA ASP A 98 -19.07 -7.45 -6.37
C ASP A 98 -19.98 -6.85 -5.28
N GLY A 99 -19.90 -5.53 -5.10
CA GLY A 99 -20.55 -4.86 -3.97
C GLY A 99 -19.87 -5.10 -2.61
N GLN A 100 -18.66 -5.67 -2.60
CA GLN A 100 -17.79 -5.80 -1.43
C GLN A 100 -16.41 -5.19 -1.71
N GLY A 101 -15.71 -4.80 -0.65
CA GLY A 101 -14.42 -4.13 -0.77
C GLY A 101 -14.50 -2.75 -1.42
N VAL A 102 -13.34 -2.23 -1.78
CA VAL A 102 -13.22 -0.98 -2.53
C VAL A 102 -13.65 -1.16 -3.98
N HIS A 103 -14.43 -0.21 -4.49
CA HIS A 103 -14.77 -0.18 -5.90
C HIS A 103 -13.54 0.20 -6.74
N VAL A 104 -13.25 -0.53 -7.82
CA VAL A 104 -12.05 -0.29 -8.67
C VAL A 104 -11.98 1.15 -9.17
N GLN A 105 -13.14 1.72 -9.52
CA GLN A 105 -13.22 3.12 -9.95
C GLN A 105 -12.74 4.12 -8.89
N ASP A 106 -12.90 3.84 -7.60
CA ASP A 106 -12.41 4.72 -6.52
C ASP A 106 -10.89 4.71 -6.46
N ILE A 107 -10.27 3.55 -6.69
CA ILE A 107 -8.80 3.43 -6.80
C ILE A 107 -8.31 4.18 -8.05
N ILE A 108 -9.01 4.06 -9.18
CA ILE A 108 -8.69 4.81 -10.40
C ILE A 108 -8.80 6.33 -10.15
N THR A 109 -9.83 6.77 -9.44
CA THR A 109 -10.02 8.17 -9.04
C THR A 109 -8.88 8.63 -8.11
N ALA A 110 -8.43 7.78 -7.17
CA ALA A 110 -7.27 8.05 -6.33
C ALA A 110 -5.96 8.12 -7.13
N LEU A 111 -5.75 7.22 -8.11
CA LEU A 111 -4.60 7.23 -9.01
C LEU A 111 -4.51 8.52 -9.82
N LYS A 112 -5.66 9.07 -10.21
CA LYS A 112 -5.75 10.36 -10.93
C LYS A 112 -5.60 11.58 -10.01
N GLY A 113 -5.57 11.38 -8.68
CA GLY A 113 -5.46 12.43 -7.67
C GLY A 113 -6.77 13.14 -7.33
N PHE A 114 -7.90 12.63 -7.83
CA PHE A 114 -9.22 13.25 -7.63
C PHE A 114 -9.89 12.84 -6.31
N LEU A 115 -9.38 11.84 -5.59
CA LEU A 115 -10.00 11.38 -4.35
C LEU A 115 -9.60 12.26 -3.16
N GLU A 116 -10.58 12.79 -2.43
CA GLU A 116 -10.35 13.66 -1.27
C GLU A 116 -10.03 12.88 0.00
N GLU A 117 -9.16 13.45 0.84
CA GLU A 117 -8.86 12.93 2.18
C GLU A 117 -10.14 12.84 3.02
N GLY A 118 -10.37 11.69 3.67
CA GLY A 118 -11.57 11.48 4.47
C GLY A 118 -12.77 10.92 3.67
N TYR A 119 -12.62 10.70 2.36
CA TYR A 119 -13.65 10.04 1.56
C TYR A 119 -14.02 8.68 2.14
N LYS A 120 -15.30 8.45 2.38
CA LYS A 120 -15.83 7.19 2.90
C LYS A 120 -16.19 6.28 1.73
N PHE A 121 -15.51 5.14 1.64
CA PHE A 121 -15.74 4.17 0.57
C PHE A 121 -17.14 3.57 0.66
N ASN A 122 -17.75 3.41 -0.51
CA ASN A 122 -19.01 2.69 -0.67
C ASN A 122 -18.78 1.52 -1.64
N PRO A 123 -18.93 0.27 -1.18
CA PRO A 123 -18.71 -0.91 -2.03
C PRO A 123 -19.65 -1.02 -3.23
N VAL A 124 -20.84 -0.40 -3.16
CA VAL A 124 -21.90 -0.50 -4.16
C VAL A 124 -21.81 0.62 -5.19
N THR A 125 -21.47 1.84 -4.76
CA THR A 125 -21.45 3.01 -5.64
C THR A 125 -20.11 3.73 -5.54
N PRO A 126 -19.37 3.91 -6.65
CA PRO A 126 -18.13 4.64 -6.61
C PRO A 126 -18.34 6.13 -6.32
N ALA A 127 -17.23 6.79 -6.00
CA ALA A 127 -17.13 8.22 -5.80
C ALA A 127 -17.72 8.96 -7.01
N SER A 128 -18.53 9.98 -6.71
CA SER A 128 -19.15 10.82 -7.72
C SER A 128 -18.40 12.13 -7.86
N GLN A 129 -18.74 12.94 -8.86
CA GLN A 129 -18.14 14.26 -9.06
C GLN A 129 -18.32 15.23 -7.86
N LYS A 130 -19.26 14.94 -6.95
CA LYS A 130 -19.44 15.68 -5.69
C LYS A 130 -18.36 15.35 -4.65
N ASP A 131 -17.78 14.16 -4.74
CA ASP A 131 -16.76 13.62 -3.84
C ASP A 131 -15.34 13.83 -4.38
N TYR A 132 -15.22 14.47 -5.54
CA TYR A 132 -13.95 14.70 -6.23
C TYR A 132 -13.34 16.03 -5.84
N ASN A 133 -12.02 16.00 -5.66
CA ASN A 133 -11.18 17.18 -5.68
C ASN A 133 -11.26 17.81 -7.07
N LYS A 134 -12.02 18.91 -7.19
CA LYS A 134 -12.31 19.55 -8.48
C LYS A 134 -11.06 20.03 -9.22
N ASN A 135 -9.96 20.27 -8.50
CA ASN A 135 -8.70 20.77 -9.04
C ASN A 135 -7.51 20.03 -8.40
N PRO A 136 -7.23 18.77 -8.79
CA PRO A 136 -6.16 18.00 -8.19
C PRO A 136 -4.80 18.63 -8.50
N LYS A 137 -4.00 18.84 -7.46
CA LYS A 137 -2.62 19.31 -7.59
C LYS A 137 -1.71 18.15 -7.95
N THR A 138 -0.51 18.46 -8.44
CA THR A 138 0.53 17.45 -8.68
C THR A 138 0.87 16.67 -7.39
N SER A 139 0.75 17.30 -6.22
CA SER A 139 0.94 16.65 -4.91
C SER A 139 -0.18 15.66 -4.51
N ASP A 140 -1.35 15.77 -5.14
CA ASP A 140 -2.50 14.91 -4.82
C ASP A 140 -2.42 13.59 -5.60
N LYS A 141 -1.66 13.56 -6.69
CA LYS A 141 -1.39 12.37 -7.49
C LYS A 141 -0.35 11.47 -6.80
N PRO A 142 -0.57 10.15 -6.75
CA PRO A 142 0.47 9.24 -6.32
C PRO A 142 1.64 9.24 -7.31
N PHE A 143 2.84 9.02 -6.79
CA PHE A 143 4.10 8.85 -7.51
C PHE A 143 4.51 7.37 -7.60
N CYS A 144 3.84 6.50 -6.85
CA CYS A 144 4.05 5.06 -6.89
C CYS A 144 2.77 4.35 -6.49
N LEU A 145 2.48 3.24 -7.17
CA LEU A 145 1.47 2.26 -6.74
C LEU A 145 2.17 1.08 -6.08
N VAL A 146 1.76 0.73 -4.87
CA VAL A 146 2.24 -0.43 -4.13
C VAL A 146 1.09 -1.44 -4.03
N ASN A 147 1.25 -2.58 -4.67
CA ASN A 147 0.33 -3.71 -4.58
C ASN A 147 0.78 -4.66 -3.47
N VAL A 148 -0.04 -4.81 -2.42
CA VAL A 148 0.21 -5.69 -1.29
C VAL A 148 -0.56 -6.99 -1.48
N ILE A 149 0.16 -8.10 -1.50
CA ILE A 149 -0.40 -9.45 -1.68
C ILE A 149 0.04 -10.34 -0.53
N ALA A 150 -0.87 -11.10 0.08
CA ALA A 150 -0.51 -12.06 1.12
C ALA A 150 0.01 -13.35 0.49
N ALA A 151 1.19 -13.82 0.90
CA ALA A 151 1.76 -15.08 0.42
C ALA A 151 0.86 -16.28 0.74
N SER A 152 0.10 -16.21 1.84
CA SER A 152 -0.86 -17.25 2.24
C SER A 152 -2.05 -17.34 1.30
N THR A 153 -2.51 -16.23 0.71
CA THR A 153 -3.68 -16.20 -0.18
C THR A 153 -3.34 -16.08 -1.66
N VAL A 154 -2.11 -15.71 -2.04
CA VAL A 154 -1.74 -15.41 -3.45
C VAL A 154 -2.03 -16.56 -4.43
N SER A 155 -1.95 -17.82 -4.01
CA SER A 155 -2.28 -18.97 -4.89
C SER A 155 -3.76 -19.35 -4.89
N LEU A 156 -4.54 -18.73 -4.01
CA LEU A 156 -5.99 -18.91 -3.88
C LEU A 156 -6.74 -17.65 -4.34
N MET A 157 -6.03 -16.67 -4.92
CA MET A 157 -6.65 -15.46 -5.42
C MET A 157 -7.67 -15.82 -6.49
N GLU A 158 -8.90 -15.38 -6.26
CA GLU A 158 -9.98 -15.56 -7.21
C GLU A 158 -9.72 -14.76 -8.49
N GLN A 159 -10.15 -15.30 -9.62
CA GLN A 159 -9.93 -14.69 -10.93
C GLN A 159 -10.45 -13.26 -11.03
N ASN A 160 -11.60 -12.95 -10.40
CA ASN A 160 -12.16 -11.60 -10.37
C ASN A 160 -11.23 -10.61 -9.64
N LEU A 161 -10.61 -11.03 -8.53
CA LEU A 161 -9.65 -10.20 -7.82
C LEU A 161 -8.40 -9.90 -8.67
N ILE A 162 -7.91 -10.91 -9.40
CA ILE A 162 -6.78 -10.76 -10.34
C ILE A 162 -7.14 -9.77 -11.45
N GLU A 163 -8.35 -9.86 -12.00
CA GLU A 163 -8.85 -8.93 -13.02
C GLU A 163 -8.96 -7.50 -12.50
N LYS A 164 -9.52 -7.30 -11.29
CA LYS A 164 -9.56 -5.98 -10.62
C LYS A 164 -8.16 -5.40 -10.45
N MET A 165 -7.19 -6.19 -9.98
CA MET A 165 -5.80 -5.77 -9.86
C MET A 165 -5.17 -5.44 -11.22
N ASN A 166 -5.41 -6.23 -12.26
CA ASN A 166 -4.90 -6.00 -13.61
C ASN A 166 -5.45 -4.70 -14.22
N LEU A 167 -6.73 -4.37 -13.99
CA LEU A 167 -7.31 -3.11 -14.40
C LEU A 167 -6.60 -1.91 -13.75
N ILE A 168 -6.38 -1.98 -12.43
CA ILE A 168 -5.68 -0.92 -11.68
C ILE A 168 -4.24 -0.76 -12.19
N ARG A 169 -3.54 -1.88 -12.43
CA ARG A 169 -2.18 -1.88 -12.98
C ARG A 169 -2.14 -1.32 -14.39
N GLY A 170 -3.12 -1.65 -15.24
CA GLY A 170 -3.24 -1.13 -16.60
C GLY A 170 -3.36 0.39 -16.62
N VAL A 171 -4.23 0.94 -15.76
CA VAL A 171 -4.34 2.40 -15.58
C VAL A 171 -3.01 2.97 -15.07
N ALA A 172 -2.38 2.36 -14.06
CA ALA A 172 -1.08 2.83 -13.58
C ALA A 172 0.01 2.84 -14.68
N ILE A 173 0.02 1.87 -15.60
CA ILE A 173 0.91 1.86 -16.77
C ILE A 173 0.60 3.04 -17.71
N GLU A 174 -0.67 3.29 -18.02
CA GLU A 174 -1.09 4.41 -18.87
C GLU A 174 -0.61 5.76 -18.33
N TYR A 175 -0.62 5.91 -17.00
CA TYR A 175 -0.12 7.11 -16.31
C TYR A 175 1.40 7.10 -16.07
N ASN A 176 2.15 6.13 -16.60
CA ASN A 176 3.58 5.93 -16.38
C ASN A 176 3.97 5.91 -14.89
N LEU A 177 3.09 5.35 -14.05
CA LEU A 177 3.28 5.29 -12.62
C LEU A 177 4.15 4.07 -12.27
N PRO A 178 5.26 4.26 -11.54
CA PRO A 178 6.04 3.15 -10.98
C PRO A 178 5.17 2.21 -10.12
N GLN A 179 5.37 0.92 -10.30
CA GLN A 179 4.61 -0.12 -9.60
C GLN A 179 5.55 -1.03 -8.81
N VAL A 180 5.18 -1.30 -7.56
CA VAL A 180 5.90 -2.20 -6.67
C VAL A 180 4.94 -3.24 -6.14
N ILE A 181 5.34 -4.50 -6.12
CA ILE A 181 4.58 -5.58 -5.50
C ILE A 181 5.28 -5.95 -4.19
N ILE A 182 4.52 -5.98 -3.10
CA ILE A 182 5.00 -6.38 -1.78
C ILE A 182 4.24 -7.61 -1.35
N MET A 183 4.97 -8.69 -1.15
CA MET A 183 4.42 -9.94 -0.63
C MET A 183 4.55 -9.98 0.89
N THR A 184 3.43 -10.04 1.58
CA THR A 184 3.32 -10.10 3.04
C THR A 184 3.03 -11.52 3.52
N LYS A 185 3.00 -11.76 4.83
CA LYS A 185 2.61 -13.05 5.45
C LYS A 185 3.43 -14.25 4.94
N VAL A 186 4.68 -14.01 4.55
CA VAL A 186 5.60 -15.04 4.03
C VAL A 186 5.95 -16.09 5.10
N ASP A 187 5.87 -15.71 6.36
CA ASP A 187 6.04 -16.56 7.54
C ASP A 187 4.90 -17.57 7.72
N GLU A 188 3.68 -17.27 7.26
CA GLU A 188 2.55 -18.21 7.30
C GLU A 188 2.73 -19.38 6.33
N VAL A 189 3.47 -19.16 5.24
CA VAL A 189 3.60 -20.14 4.14
C VAL A 189 4.72 -21.13 4.37
N CYS A 190 5.83 -20.71 4.99
CA CYS A 190 7.03 -21.53 5.11
C CYS A 190 7.51 -21.61 6.57
N PRO A 191 7.52 -22.80 7.20
CA PRO A 191 8.00 -22.96 8.57
C PRO A 191 9.45 -22.50 8.78
N LEU A 192 10.30 -22.64 7.75
CA LEU A 192 11.68 -22.15 7.80
C LEU A 192 11.73 -20.62 7.88
N VAL A 193 10.84 -19.94 7.16
CA VAL A 193 10.72 -18.47 7.20
C VAL A 193 10.09 -18.02 8.52
N LYS A 194 9.10 -18.77 9.03
CA LYS A 194 8.52 -18.54 10.35
C LYS A 194 9.55 -18.58 11.47
N GLN A 195 10.48 -19.54 11.40
CA GLN A 195 11.57 -19.67 12.36
C GLN A 195 12.66 -18.60 12.16
N ASP A 196 12.97 -18.25 10.91
CA ASP A 196 13.97 -17.25 10.59
C ASP A 196 13.60 -16.49 9.31
N LEU A 197 13.13 -15.25 9.46
CA LEU A 197 12.75 -14.37 8.35
C LEU A 197 13.90 -14.11 7.38
N ARG A 198 15.17 -14.34 7.77
CA ARG A 198 16.31 -14.22 6.85
C ARG A 198 16.28 -15.27 5.75
N LYS A 199 15.53 -16.36 5.95
CA LYS A 199 15.37 -17.45 4.97
C LYS A 199 14.36 -17.15 3.87
N VAL A 200 13.70 -15.98 3.87
CA VAL A 200 12.74 -15.57 2.82
C VAL A 200 13.35 -15.74 1.43
N TYR A 201 14.56 -15.21 1.21
CA TYR A 201 15.23 -15.22 -0.09
C TYR A 201 15.87 -16.56 -0.47
N THR A 202 15.95 -17.51 0.46
CA THR A 202 16.49 -18.85 0.23
C THR A 202 15.41 -19.93 0.17
N SER A 203 14.17 -19.58 0.52
CA SER A 203 13.07 -20.53 0.57
C SER A 203 12.51 -20.81 -0.82
N LYS A 204 12.60 -22.07 -1.26
CA LYS A 204 11.99 -22.53 -2.52
C LYS A 204 10.47 -22.27 -2.55
N LYS A 205 9.79 -22.52 -1.43
CA LYS A 205 8.34 -22.32 -1.30
C LYS A 205 7.93 -20.85 -1.48
N ILE A 206 8.76 -19.90 -1.02
CA ILE A 206 8.51 -18.48 -1.29
C ILE A 206 8.80 -18.13 -2.75
N LYS A 207 9.89 -18.66 -3.32
CA LYS A 207 10.23 -18.45 -4.73
C LYS A 207 9.09 -18.89 -5.67
N GLU A 208 8.46 -20.03 -5.40
CA GLU A 208 7.32 -20.53 -6.18
C GLU A 208 6.11 -19.57 -6.16
N LYS A 209 5.93 -18.82 -5.07
CA LYS A 209 4.84 -17.85 -4.90
C LYS A 209 5.08 -16.51 -5.61
N VAL A 210 6.33 -16.23 -6.02
CA VAL A 210 6.70 -15.00 -6.73
C VAL A 210 6.42 -15.10 -8.24
N ILE A 211 6.22 -16.31 -8.78
CA ILE A 211 6.03 -16.57 -10.21
C ILE A 211 4.53 -16.43 -10.61
N VAL A 212 3.78 -15.58 -9.92
CA VAL A 212 2.36 -15.30 -10.24
C VAL A 212 2.26 -14.02 -11.05
#